data_AF-A0A1W9M7X8-F1
#
_entry.id   AF-A0A1W9M7X8-F1
#
_cell.length_a   1.000
_cell.length_b   1.000
_cell.length_c   1.000
_cell.angle_alpha   90.00
_cell.angle_beta   90.00
_cell.angle_gamma   90.00
#
_symmetry.space_group_name_H-M   'P 1'
#
loop_
_entity.id
_entity.type
_entity.pdbx_description
1 polymer ?
#
loop_
_entity_poly.entity_id
_entity_poly.type
_entity_poly.pdbx_seq_one_letter_code
_entity_poly.pdbx_strand_id
1 'polypeptide(L)'
;MMAGYSNIRLMPLACFSLWLTLVIVLPVQARAEGGRELRSQYATVLYDSPELLQEFNENLQLGRQLGYVLQMRKAITREDELRAKLDIVINKAQEVLDMRPQNLRFFIKLFPDEKGVREEYKRNYHQEVNYLAYYSLSRKTMYLSVNRVSLRVFAHEVGHVIVDHFFPVRPPYKIHELMAQYVETHITD
;
A
#
# COMPACT_ATOMS: atom_id res chain seq x y z
N MET A 1 -27.18 -52.04 68.96
CA MET A 1 -28.60 -51.73 69.25
C MET A 1 -29.08 -50.74 68.19
N MET A 2 -30.10 -51.13 67.42
CA MET A 2 -31.11 -50.35 66.66
C MET A 2 -30.63 -49.19 65.77
N ALA A 3 -30.71 -49.27 64.43
CA ALA A 3 -31.88 -49.24 63.53
C ALA A 3 -32.48 -47.84 63.29
N GLY A 4 -32.70 -47.50 62.01
CA GLY A 4 -33.55 -46.37 61.55
C GLY A 4 -32.90 -45.55 60.43
N TYR A 5 -32.92 -45.96 59.15
CA TYR A 5 -33.95 -45.77 58.11
C TYR A 5 -34.34 -44.31 57.77
N SER A 6 -34.38 -44.06 56.44
CA SER A 6 -35.15 -43.03 55.70
C SER A 6 -34.38 -41.73 55.41
N ASN A 7 -34.35 -41.14 54.21
CA ASN A 7 -35.15 -41.28 52.99
C ASN A 7 -34.33 -40.82 51.78
N ILE A 8 -34.33 -41.62 50.72
CA ILE A 8 -33.87 -41.25 49.38
C ILE A 8 -35.00 -40.47 48.71
N ARG A 9 -34.74 -39.26 48.22
CA ARG A 9 -35.63 -38.57 47.27
C ARG A 9 -34.93 -38.48 45.92
N LEU A 10 -35.42 -39.28 44.97
CA LEU A 10 -35.23 -39.09 43.53
C LEU A 10 -35.82 -37.74 43.12
N MET A 11 -35.04 -36.91 42.42
CA MET A 11 -35.59 -35.81 41.61
C MET A 11 -35.81 -36.30 40.17
N PRO A 12 -36.90 -35.87 39.50
CA PRO A 12 -37.24 -36.31 38.16
C PRO A 12 -36.54 -35.49 37.07
N LEU A 13 -36.18 -36.17 35.98
CA LEU A 13 -35.83 -35.63 34.68
C LEU A 13 -37.09 -35.11 33.95
N ALA A 14 -37.04 -33.87 33.46
CA ALA A 14 -37.82 -33.25 32.35
C ALA A 14 -37.71 -31.72 32.54
N CYS A 15 -37.75 -30.81 31.58
CA CYS A 15 -37.89 -30.79 30.13
C CYS A 15 -37.57 -29.35 29.69
N PHE A 16 -37.12 -29.17 28.44
CA PHE A 16 -37.41 -28.03 27.56
C PHE A 16 -37.37 -26.59 28.11
N SER A 17 -36.40 -25.80 27.63
CA SER A 17 -36.73 -24.78 26.61
C SER A 17 -35.47 -24.10 26.07
N LEU A 18 -35.27 -24.36 24.79
CA LEU A 18 -34.28 -23.79 23.90
C LEU A 18 -34.69 -22.34 23.57
N TRP A 19 -34.16 -21.34 24.26
CA TRP A 19 -34.24 -19.95 23.81
C TRP A 19 -33.03 -19.63 22.92
N LEU A 20 -33.13 -20.08 21.67
CA LEU A 20 -32.25 -19.66 20.59
C LEU A 20 -32.68 -18.26 20.16
N THR A 21 -32.16 -17.22 20.81
CA THR A 21 -32.23 -15.86 20.26
C THR A 21 -31.29 -15.80 19.05
N LEU A 22 -31.88 -16.05 17.88
CA LEU A 22 -31.29 -15.78 16.58
C LEU A 22 -31.07 -14.26 16.46
N VAL A 23 -29.94 -13.78 16.96
CA VAL A 23 -29.42 -12.48 16.57
C VAL A 23 -29.03 -12.63 15.11
N ILE A 24 -29.91 -12.16 14.23
CA ILE A 24 -29.59 -11.95 12.83
C ILE A 24 -28.53 -10.85 12.82
N VAL A 25 -27.26 -11.26 12.89
CA VAL A 25 -26.14 -10.43 12.50
C VAL A 25 -26.33 -10.24 11.01
N LEU A 26 -27.08 -9.19 10.64
CA LEU A 26 -27.01 -8.67 9.29
C LEU A 26 -25.53 -8.44 9.03
N PRO A 27 -24.93 -9.04 7.99
CA PRO A 27 -23.61 -8.62 7.58
C PRO A 27 -23.79 -7.14 7.24
N VAL A 28 -23.22 -6.27 8.08
CA VAL A 28 -22.80 -4.95 7.63
C VAL A 28 -21.97 -5.28 6.41
N GLN A 29 -22.57 -5.08 5.23
CA GLN A 29 -21.84 -5.04 3.99
C GLN A 29 -20.93 -3.85 4.15
N ALA A 30 -19.76 -4.08 4.75
CA ALA A 30 -18.60 -3.26 4.52
C ALA A 30 -18.54 -3.16 3.01
N ARG A 31 -18.81 -1.96 2.47
CA ARG A 31 -18.45 -1.64 1.11
C ARG A 31 -16.99 -2.05 1.02
N ALA A 32 -16.72 -3.15 0.33
CA ALA A 32 -15.40 -3.35 -0.22
C ALA A 32 -15.18 -2.09 -1.05
N GLU A 33 -14.26 -1.23 -0.62
CA GLU A 33 -13.68 -0.21 -1.47
C GLU A 33 -13.02 -0.97 -2.63
N GLY A 34 -13.83 -1.30 -3.64
CA GLY A 34 -13.45 -2.11 -4.78
C GLY A 34 -12.61 -1.28 -5.73
N GLY A 35 -11.45 -0.82 -5.26
CA GLY A 35 -10.42 -0.24 -6.08
C GLY A 35 -9.89 -1.29 -7.06
N ARG A 36 -9.59 -0.87 -8.28
CA ARG A 36 -8.93 -1.73 -9.26
C ARG A 36 -7.45 -1.84 -8.92
N GLU A 37 -6.82 -2.95 -9.31
CA GLU A 37 -5.42 -3.23 -9.01
C GLU A 37 -4.59 -3.46 -10.28
N LEU A 38 -3.41 -2.83 -10.35
CA LEU A 38 -2.38 -3.13 -11.33
C LEU A 38 -1.14 -3.64 -10.59
N ARG A 39 -0.73 -4.88 -10.87
CA ARG A 39 0.44 -5.50 -10.23
C ARG A 39 1.68 -5.42 -11.13
N SER A 40 2.79 -4.96 -10.57
CA SER A 40 4.14 -5.02 -11.13
C SER A 40 5.02 -6.01 -10.35
N GLN A 41 6.31 -6.10 -10.69
CA GLN A 41 7.26 -6.91 -9.91
C GLN A 41 7.34 -6.47 -8.45
N TYR A 42 7.36 -5.16 -8.19
CA TYR A 42 7.61 -4.59 -6.86
C TYR A 42 6.38 -3.95 -6.20
N ALA A 43 5.40 -3.50 -6.99
CA ALA A 43 4.30 -2.70 -6.48
C ALA A 43 2.92 -3.22 -6.91
N THR A 44 1.91 -2.92 -6.10
CA THR A 44 0.49 -3.02 -6.49
C THR A 44 -0.11 -1.62 -6.49
N VAL A 45 -0.53 -1.14 -7.66
CA VAL A 45 -1.20 0.16 -7.81
C VAL A 45 -2.70 -0.01 -7.57
N LEU A 46 -3.25 0.78 -6.66
CA LEU A 46 -4.66 0.88 -6.32
C LEU A 46 -5.22 2.15 -6.95
N TYR A 47 -6.27 2.02 -7.75
CA TYR A 47 -6.84 3.13 -8.51
C TYR A 47 -8.36 3.00 -8.69
N ASP A 48 -9.04 4.14 -8.75
CA ASP A 48 -10.50 4.19 -8.82
C ASP A 48 -11.05 4.12 -10.25
N SER A 49 -10.27 4.59 -11.25
CA SER A 49 -10.69 4.58 -12.66
C SER A 49 -9.53 4.35 -13.64
N PRO A 50 -9.79 3.73 -14.81
CA PRO A 50 -8.78 3.57 -15.88
C PRO A 50 -8.14 4.88 -16.32
N GLU A 51 -8.92 5.97 -16.32
CA GLU A 51 -8.45 7.30 -16.73
C GLU A 51 -7.38 7.81 -15.77
N LEU A 52 -7.56 7.60 -14.46
CA LEU A 52 -6.56 7.95 -13.45
C LEU A 52 -5.27 7.14 -13.61
N LEU A 53 -5.39 5.84 -13.93
CA LEU A 53 -4.24 4.98 -14.20
C LEU A 53 -3.50 5.42 -15.47
N GLN A 54 -4.25 5.80 -16.50
CA GLN A 54 -3.68 6.32 -17.75
C GLN A 54 -2.97 7.64 -17.51
N GLU A 55 -3.59 8.58 -16.81
CA GLU A 55 -2.99 9.87 -16.47
C GLU A 55 -1.69 9.67 -15.67
N PHE A 56 -1.68 8.71 -14.74
CA PHE A 56 -0.46 8.36 -14.02
C PHE A 56 0.64 7.84 -14.96
N ASN A 57 0.29 6.97 -15.92
CA ASN A 57 1.24 6.49 -16.93
C ASN A 57 1.81 7.64 -17.79
N GLU A 58 0.97 8.61 -18.17
CA GLU A 58 1.35 9.75 -19.00
C GLU A 58 2.22 10.77 -18.24
N ASN A 59 1.93 10.98 -16.95
CA ASN A 59 2.69 11.89 -16.08
C ASN A 59 4.03 11.29 -15.63
N LEU A 60 4.12 9.96 -15.52
CA LEU A 60 5.38 9.25 -15.22
C LEU A 60 6.27 9.14 -16.47
N GLN A 61 6.77 10.29 -16.93
CA GLN A 61 7.65 10.38 -18.08
C GLN A 61 9.07 9.96 -17.72
N LEU A 62 9.55 8.90 -18.37
CA LEU A 62 10.93 8.47 -18.22
C LEU A 62 11.86 9.39 -19.02
N GLY A 63 12.98 9.79 -18.41
CA GLY A 63 14.07 10.48 -19.13
C GLY A 63 14.65 9.60 -20.25
N ARG A 64 15.45 10.21 -21.14
CA ARG A 64 15.95 9.57 -22.38
C ARG A 64 16.56 8.18 -22.15
N GLN A 65 17.39 8.02 -21.14
CA GLN A 65 18.06 6.74 -20.86
C GLN A 65 17.07 5.66 -20.41
N LEU A 66 16.23 5.95 -19.42
CA LEU A 66 15.22 5.01 -18.92
C LEU A 66 14.16 4.71 -20.00
N GLY A 67 13.85 5.69 -20.86
CA GLY A 67 12.98 5.51 -22.01
C GLY A 67 13.53 4.48 -23.02
N TYR A 68 14.85 4.42 -23.22
CA TYR A 68 15.47 3.39 -24.06
C TYR A 68 15.27 1.99 -23.45
N VAL A 69 15.41 1.86 -22.12
CA VAL A 69 15.14 0.60 -21.42
C VAL A 69 13.69 0.15 -21.60
N LEU A 70 12.74 1.10 -21.53
CA LEU A 70 11.33 0.82 -21.76
C LEU A 70 11.06 0.33 -23.19
N GLN A 71 11.67 0.94 -24.20
CA GLN A 71 11.51 0.50 -25.60
C GLN A 71 11.96 -0.95 -25.82
N MET A 72 13.00 -1.41 -25.11
CA MET A 72 13.47 -2.79 -25.19
C MET A 72 12.50 -3.80 -24.58
N ARG A 73 11.61 -3.40 -23.67
CA ARG A 73 10.66 -4.29 -22.97
C ARG A 73 9.45 -4.71 -23.83
N LYS A 74 9.26 -4.12 -25.01
CA LYS A 74 8.16 -4.44 -25.97
C LYS A 74 6.77 -4.50 -25.31
N ALA A 75 6.42 -3.50 -24.50
CA ALA A 75 5.09 -3.41 -23.89
C ALA A 75 3.99 -3.40 -24.97
N ILE A 76 2.99 -4.27 -24.80
CA ILE A 76 1.89 -4.44 -25.76
C ILE A 76 0.70 -3.55 -25.39
N THR A 77 0.42 -3.44 -24.09
CA THR A 77 -0.68 -2.62 -23.55
C THR A 77 -0.16 -1.43 -22.74
N ARG A 78 -1.02 -0.44 -22.49
CA ARG A 78 -0.72 0.70 -21.60
C ARG A 78 -0.45 0.25 -20.16
N GLU A 79 -1.14 -0.78 -19.71
CA GLU A 79 -0.88 -1.38 -18.40
C GLU A 79 0.51 -2.02 -18.34
N ASP A 80 0.95 -2.69 -19.42
CA ASP A 80 2.29 -3.25 -19.51
C ASP A 80 3.36 -2.17 -19.52
N GLU A 81 3.11 -1.05 -20.22
CA GLU A 81 3.98 0.11 -20.22
C GLU A 81 4.15 0.66 -18.79
N LEU A 82 3.05 0.86 -18.07
CA LEU A 82 3.10 1.35 -16.70
C LEU A 82 3.80 0.37 -15.76
N ARG A 83 3.51 -0.94 -15.83
CA ARG A 83 4.24 -1.97 -15.08
C ARG A 83 5.74 -1.88 -15.33
N ALA A 84 6.13 -1.78 -16.60
CA ALA A 84 7.54 -1.66 -16.98
C ALA A 84 8.17 -0.36 -16.47
N LYS A 85 7.47 0.78 -16.54
CA LYS A 85 7.96 2.06 -15.99
C LYS A 85 8.21 1.97 -14.49
N LEU A 86 7.25 1.45 -13.73
CA LEU A 86 7.38 1.26 -12.28
C LEU A 86 8.61 0.39 -11.97
N ASP A 87 8.72 -0.75 -12.63
CA ASP A 87 9.83 -1.68 -12.38
C ASP A 87 11.18 -1.09 -12.81
N ILE A 88 11.25 -0.32 -13.90
CA ILE A 88 12.47 0.38 -14.33
C ILE A 88 12.90 1.41 -13.29
N VAL A 89 11.99 2.27 -12.82
CA VAL A 89 12.31 3.32 -11.84
C VAL A 89 12.74 2.70 -10.51
N ILE A 90 12.05 1.67 -10.04
CA ILE A 90 12.38 0.99 -8.78
C ILE A 90 13.72 0.26 -8.89
N ASN A 91 14.02 -0.39 -10.02
CA ASN A 91 15.34 -0.98 -10.26
C ASN A 91 16.44 0.09 -10.27
N LYS A 92 16.25 1.19 -10.98
CA LYS A 92 17.22 2.29 -11.03
C LYS A 92 17.45 2.89 -9.65
N ALA A 93 16.40 3.10 -8.85
CA ALA A 93 16.53 3.59 -7.49
C ALA A 93 17.34 2.64 -6.58
N GLN A 94 17.13 1.32 -6.71
CA GLN A 94 17.94 0.31 -6.01
C GLN A 94 19.41 0.35 -6.45
N GLU A 95 19.69 0.57 -7.74
CA GLU A 95 21.05 0.74 -8.26
C GLU A 95 21.71 2.01 -7.73
N VAL A 96 20.98 3.14 -7.72
CA VAL A 96 21.48 4.43 -7.21
C VAL A 96 21.87 4.33 -5.74
N LEU A 97 21.07 3.67 -4.91
CA LEU A 97 21.38 3.47 -3.49
C LEU A 97 22.35 2.32 -3.23
N ASP A 98 22.60 1.48 -4.23
CA ASP A 98 23.18 0.14 -4.07
C ASP A 98 22.51 -0.69 -2.95
N MET A 99 21.18 -0.59 -2.88
CA MET A 99 20.35 -1.26 -1.87
C MET A 99 19.28 -2.10 -2.55
N ARG A 100 19.34 -3.42 -2.34
CA ARG A 100 18.40 -4.40 -2.93
C ARG A 100 17.66 -5.17 -1.84
N PRO A 101 16.63 -4.58 -1.20
CA PRO A 101 15.89 -5.24 -0.14
C PRO A 101 15.24 -6.54 -0.64
N GLN A 102 15.35 -7.60 0.18
CA GLN A 102 14.73 -8.88 -0.15
C GLN A 102 13.20 -8.77 -0.09
N ASN A 103 12.52 -9.37 -1.08
CA ASN A 103 11.05 -9.43 -1.13
C ASN A 103 10.36 -8.05 -1.13
N LEU A 104 10.98 -7.05 -1.77
CA LEU A 104 10.40 -5.70 -1.88
C LEU A 104 9.00 -5.75 -2.52
N ARG A 105 7.99 -5.41 -1.72
CA ARG A 105 6.56 -5.40 -2.10
C ARG A 105 5.85 -4.27 -1.35
N PHE A 106 5.20 -3.35 -2.06
CA PHE A 106 4.44 -2.25 -1.47
C PHE A 106 3.22 -1.86 -2.33
N PHE A 107 2.34 -1.04 -1.77
CA PHE A 107 1.16 -0.51 -2.47
C PHE A 107 1.39 0.92 -2.93
N ILE A 108 0.77 1.30 -4.05
CA ILE A 108 0.70 2.68 -4.52
C ILE A 108 -0.79 3.03 -4.62
N LYS A 109 -1.29 3.95 -3.80
CA LYS A 109 -2.66 4.45 -3.89
C LYS A 109 -2.67 5.78 -4.63
N LEU A 110 -3.39 5.81 -5.75
CA LEU A 110 -3.51 7.00 -6.59
C LEU A 110 -4.68 7.86 -6.13
N PHE A 111 -4.45 9.17 -6.10
CA PHE A 111 -5.48 10.20 -5.97
C PHE A 111 -5.40 11.13 -7.18
N PRO A 112 -6.53 11.67 -7.66
CA PRO A 112 -6.52 12.66 -8.74
C PRO A 112 -5.64 13.87 -8.41
N ASP A 113 -5.68 14.33 -7.16
CA ASP A 113 -5.02 15.55 -6.72
C ASP A 113 -4.43 15.44 -5.30
N GLU A 114 -3.72 16.50 -4.88
CA GLU A 114 -3.14 16.61 -3.54
C GLU A 114 -4.19 16.72 -2.44
N LYS A 115 -5.45 17.06 -2.75
CA LYS A 115 -6.51 17.07 -1.75
C LYS A 115 -6.77 15.65 -1.25
N GLY A 116 -6.85 14.66 -2.15
CA GLY A 116 -6.99 13.26 -1.77
C GLY A 116 -5.84 12.76 -0.88
N VAL A 117 -4.60 13.12 -1.24
CA VAL A 117 -3.39 12.79 -0.45
C VAL A 117 -3.44 13.40 0.95
N ARG A 118 -3.78 14.69 1.04
CA ARG A 118 -3.87 15.40 2.33
C ARG A 118 -4.97 14.87 3.23
N GLU A 119 -6.14 14.56 2.66
CA GLU A 119 -7.24 13.96 3.40
C GLU A 119 -6.88 12.58 3.93
N GLU A 120 -6.20 11.76 3.13
CA GLU A 120 -5.70 10.45 3.54
C GLU A 120 -4.62 10.59 4.63
N TYR A 121 -3.70 11.54 4.51
CA TYR A 121 -2.71 11.81 5.56
C TYR A 121 -3.38 12.26 6.86
N LYS A 122 -4.34 13.19 6.80
CA LYS A 122 -5.10 13.68 7.96
C LYS A 122 -5.88 12.55 8.64
N ARG A 123 -6.48 11.64 7.87
CA ARG A 123 -7.14 10.44 8.40
C ARG A 123 -6.16 9.51 9.12
N ASN A 124 -4.95 9.37 8.58
CA ASN A 124 -3.96 8.42 9.09
C ASN A 124 -3.18 8.93 10.30
N TYR A 125 -2.94 10.24 10.39
CA TYR A 125 -2.01 10.83 11.36
C TYR A 125 -2.60 11.99 12.16
N HIS A 126 -3.84 12.40 11.90
CA HIS A 126 -4.51 13.53 12.55
C HIS A 126 -3.74 14.86 12.43
N GLN A 127 -2.99 15.02 11.35
CA GLN A 127 -2.15 16.18 11.06
C GLN A 127 -2.49 16.74 9.69
N GLU A 128 -2.43 18.06 9.56
CA GLU A 128 -2.57 18.75 8.27
C GLU A 128 -1.19 19.00 7.68
N VAL A 129 -1.04 18.60 6.42
CA VAL A 129 0.20 18.73 5.64
C VAL A 129 -0.12 19.20 4.24
N ASN A 130 0.90 19.63 3.50
CA ASN A 130 0.78 20.02 2.10
C ASN A 130 1.67 19.15 1.20
N TYR A 131 1.49 17.83 1.31
CA TYR A 131 2.28 16.84 0.56
C TYR A 131 1.61 16.50 -0.77
N LEU A 132 2.43 16.39 -1.82
CA LEU A 132 2.02 15.84 -3.13
C LEU A 132 2.03 14.31 -3.11
N ALA A 133 2.90 13.74 -2.28
CA ALA A 133 3.11 12.33 -2.12
C ALA A 133 3.65 12.04 -0.72
N TYR A 134 3.42 10.82 -0.23
CA TYR A 134 4.16 10.31 0.92
C TYR A 134 4.13 8.78 0.97
N TYR A 135 5.19 8.18 1.50
CA TYR A 135 5.22 6.77 1.87
C TYR A 135 4.89 6.53 3.35
N SER A 136 3.94 5.63 3.60
CA SER A 136 3.56 5.16 4.93
C SER A 136 4.18 3.79 5.23
N LEU A 137 5.18 3.76 6.12
CA LEU A 137 5.82 2.51 6.53
C LEU A 137 4.85 1.54 7.22
N SER A 138 4.01 2.03 8.13
CA SER A 138 3.07 1.18 8.87
C SER A 138 2.03 0.51 7.97
N ARG A 139 1.69 1.14 6.85
CA ARG A 139 0.74 0.63 5.86
C ARG A 139 1.40 -0.03 4.65
N LYS A 140 2.71 0.16 4.47
CA LYS A 140 3.46 -0.19 3.26
C LYS A 140 2.82 0.38 2.00
N THR A 141 2.35 1.62 2.08
CA THR A 141 1.59 2.28 1.01
C THR A 141 2.18 3.64 0.71
N MET A 142 2.50 3.86 -0.56
CA MET A 142 2.80 5.16 -1.14
C MET A 142 1.49 5.79 -1.61
N TYR A 143 1.24 7.04 -1.23
CA TYR A 143 0.07 7.80 -1.64
C TYR A 143 0.51 8.90 -2.58
N LEU A 144 -0.10 8.99 -3.77
CA LEU A 144 0.35 9.90 -4.84
C LEU A 144 -0.80 10.74 -5.40
N SER A 145 -0.54 12.02 -5.60
CA SER A 145 -1.36 12.93 -6.41
C SER A 145 -0.94 12.81 -7.88
N VAL A 146 -1.85 12.30 -8.72
CA VAL A 146 -1.56 11.98 -10.12
C VAL A 146 -1.32 13.24 -10.95
N ASN A 147 -2.12 14.28 -10.80
CA ASN A 147 -1.98 15.55 -11.55
C ASN A 147 -0.66 16.31 -11.26
N ARG A 148 0.08 15.94 -10.20
CA ARG A 148 1.33 16.61 -9.78
C ARG A 148 2.53 15.66 -9.71
N VAL A 149 2.33 14.37 -9.99
CA VAL A 149 3.43 13.40 -9.94
C VAL A 149 4.40 13.64 -11.10
N SER A 150 5.68 13.45 -10.81
CA SER A 150 6.75 13.44 -11.80
C SER A 150 7.68 12.29 -11.49
N LEU A 151 8.55 11.94 -12.43
CA LEU A 151 9.61 10.95 -12.20
C LEU A 151 10.42 11.25 -10.93
N ARG A 152 10.75 12.52 -10.68
CA ARG A 152 11.50 12.95 -9.49
C ARG A 152 10.72 12.69 -8.20
N VAL A 153 9.47 13.15 -8.13
CA VAL A 153 8.61 12.94 -6.95
C VAL A 153 8.43 11.44 -6.69
N PHE A 154 8.15 10.66 -7.73
CA PHE A 154 8.00 9.20 -7.57
C PHE A 154 9.31 8.54 -7.11
N ALA A 155 10.45 8.93 -7.70
CA ALA A 155 11.76 8.40 -7.33
C ALA A 155 12.14 8.74 -5.87
N HIS A 156 11.82 9.95 -5.41
CA HIS A 156 12.00 10.36 -4.02
C HIS A 156 11.29 9.39 -3.05
N GLU A 157 10.00 9.14 -3.29
CA GLU A 157 9.20 8.24 -2.46
C GLU A 157 9.68 6.78 -2.56
N VAL A 158 10.12 6.34 -3.75
CA VAL A 158 10.75 5.02 -3.90
C VAL A 158 12.03 4.93 -3.05
N GLY A 159 12.79 6.02 -2.92
CA GLY A 159 13.93 6.11 -2.01
C GLY A 159 13.53 5.78 -0.57
N HIS A 160 12.46 6.40 -0.05
CA HIS A 160 11.93 6.06 1.27
C HIS A 160 11.52 4.58 1.38
N VAL A 161 10.82 4.06 0.36
CA VAL A 161 10.41 2.65 0.32
C VAL A 161 11.61 1.71 0.43
N ILE A 162 12.67 1.95 -0.35
CA ILE A 162 13.86 1.10 -0.36
C ILE A 162 14.57 1.15 0.99
N VAL A 163 14.81 2.35 1.51
CA VAL A 163 15.54 2.53 2.79
C VAL A 163 14.79 1.84 3.94
N ASP A 164 13.47 2.02 4.00
CA ASP A 164 12.64 1.40 5.03
C ASP A 164 12.56 -0.13 4.95
N HIS A 165 12.72 -0.71 3.76
CA HIS A 165 12.76 -2.17 3.60
C HIS A 165 14.17 -2.76 3.72
N PHE A 166 15.21 -1.94 3.49
CA PHE A 166 16.59 -2.40 3.51
C PHE A 166 17.16 -2.42 4.93
N PHE A 167 16.89 -1.38 5.73
CA PHE A 167 17.40 -1.29 7.08
C PHE A 167 16.45 -1.94 8.09
N PRO A 168 16.94 -2.87 8.96
CA PRO A 168 16.12 -3.43 10.03
C PRO A 168 15.64 -2.38 11.03
N VAL A 169 16.42 -1.32 11.21
CA VAL A 169 16.10 -0.15 12.03
C VAL A 169 16.22 1.08 11.15
N ARG A 170 15.13 1.85 11.05
CA ARG A 170 15.09 3.05 10.22
C ARG A 170 16.25 4.00 10.57
N PRO A 171 17.01 4.49 9.58
CA PRO A 171 18.05 5.49 9.81
C PRO A 171 17.49 6.77 10.44
N PRO A 172 18.34 7.61 11.07
CA PRO A 172 17.91 8.93 11.53
C PRO A 172 17.26 9.73 10.41
N TYR A 173 16.20 10.48 10.74
CA TYR A 173 15.35 11.16 9.75
C TYR A 173 16.14 11.94 8.68
N LYS A 174 17.13 12.75 9.09
CA LYS A 174 17.97 13.51 8.14
C LYS A 174 18.70 12.61 7.13
N ILE A 175 19.19 11.45 7.56
CA ILE A 175 19.87 10.50 6.69
C ILE A 175 18.87 9.81 5.74
N HIS A 176 17.68 9.47 6.26
CA HIS A 176 16.59 8.90 5.48
C HIS A 176 16.15 9.84 4.32
N GLU A 177 15.97 11.12 4.62
CA GLU A 177 15.66 12.14 3.61
C GLU A 177 16.80 12.34 2.61
N LEU A 178 18.05 12.39 3.09
CA LEU A 178 19.22 12.51 2.21
C LEU A 178 19.32 11.36 1.20
N MET A 179 19.01 10.13 1.60
CA MET A 179 18.98 8.99 0.68
C MET A 179 17.87 9.12 -0.37
N ALA A 180 16.67 9.56 0.04
CA ALA A 180 15.57 9.81 -0.89
C ALA A 180 15.88 10.93 -1.90
N GLN A 181 16.48 12.03 -1.44
CA GLN A 181 16.97 13.12 -2.28
C GLN A 181 18.09 12.67 -3.23
N TYR A 182 18.96 11.76 -2.77
CA TYR A 182 20.01 11.19 -3.61
C TYR A 182 19.41 10.39 -4.76
N VAL A 183 18.39 9.56 -4.49
CA VAL A 183 17.62 8.86 -5.55
C VAL A 183 16.96 9.85 -6.50
N GLU A 184 16.25 10.84 -5.97
CA GLU A 184 15.58 11.86 -6.78
C GLU A 184 16.54 12.55 -7.77
N THR A 185 17.75 12.87 -7.30
CA THR A 185 18.76 13.61 -8.06
C THR A 185 19.39 12.74 -9.16
N HIS A 186 19.67 11.47 -8.87
CA HIS A 186 20.45 10.59 -9.76
C HIS A 186 19.58 9.59 -10.55
N ILE A 187 18.24 9.73 -10.51
CA ILE A 187 17.34 8.78 -11.19
C ILE A 187 17.53 8.76 -12.72
N THR A 188 18.03 9.85 -13.30
CA THR A 188 18.24 10.00 -14.76
C THR A 188 19.69 9.84 -15.21
N ASP A 189 20.60 9.54 -14.30
CA ASP A 189 22.05 9.45 -14.56
C ASP A 189 22.44 8.23 -15.39
#